data_AF-A0A2D4Q311-F1
#
_entry.id   AF-A0A2D4Q311-F1
#
_cell.length_a   1.000
_cell.length_b   1.000
_cell.length_c   1.000
_cell.angle_alpha   90.00
_cell.angle_beta   90.00
_cell.angle_gamma   90.00
#
_symmetry.space_group_name_H-M   'P 1'
#
loop_
_entity.id
_entity.type
_entity.pdbx_description
1 polymer ?
#
loop_
_entity_poly.entity_id
_entity_poly.type
_entity_poly.pdbx_seq_one_letter_code
_entity_poly.pdbx_strand_id
1 'polypeptide(L)'
;FGCLSCRLFYFKLTDLYKKVKKNSSPPLSLYGQLLWREFFYTAATNNPRFDKMEGNPICVQIPWDKNPEALAKWAEGRTGFPWIDAIMTQLRQEGWIHHLARHAVACFLTRGDLWISWEEGMKVFEELLLDADWSVNAGSWMWLSCSSFFQQFFHCYCPVGFGRRTDPNGDYIRRYLPILRGFPAKYIYDPWNAPEGVQKAAKCIIGINYPKPMVNHAEASRLNIERMKQIYQQLSRYRGLGLLASVPSNGNGNGNGNGNGSLMRYSSSENLPGCVGTSGTQMGTSEGHTGNVQSCTFGETHKGTSGIHQQGYLQGNSGILHYAHGDSKKTHLVQQGRTSLSVGVCTGKRPNPEEGIQSIGPKVQRQSSN
;
A
#
# COMPACT_ATOMS: atom_id res chain seq x y z
N PHE A 1 -8.02 18.61 7.87
CA PHE A 1 -7.55 19.68 8.79
C PHE A 1 -6.98 20.91 8.11
N GLY A 2 -5.97 20.84 7.23
CA GLY A 2 -5.49 22.01 6.49
C GLY A 2 -4.53 22.95 7.24
N CYS A 3 -4.07 22.56 8.43
CA CYS A 3 -3.09 23.29 9.25
C CYS A 3 -1.77 23.59 8.51
N LEU A 4 -1.42 22.77 7.51
CA LEU A 4 -0.34 23.02 6.56
C LEU A 4 -0.94 23.07 5.14
N SER A 5 -0.69 24.17 4.42
CA SER A 5 -1.08 24.31 3.02
C SER A 5 -0.28 23.36 2.13
N CYS A 6 -0.97 22.53 1.33
CA CYS A 6 -0.32 21.63 0.35
C CYS A 6 0.54 22.40 -0.67
N ARG A 7 0.09 23.60 -1.08
CA ARG A 7 0.84 24.51 -1.96
C ARG A 7 2.10 25.03 -1.27
N LEU A 8 2.03 25.44 -0.01
CA LEU A 8 3.21 25.87 0.75
C LEU A 8 4.23 24.74 0.86
N PHE A 9 3.78 23.52 1.18
CA PHE A 9 4.66 22.36 1.27
C PHE A 9 5.31 22.02 -0.08
N TYR A 10 4.54 22.01 -1.18
CA TYR A 10 5.04 21.81 -2.54
C TYR A 10 6.15 22.81 -2.91
N PHE A 11 5.92 24.11 -2.71
CA PHE A 11 6.92 25.14 -3.04
C PHE A 11 8.16 25.04 -2.13
N LYS A 12 8.01 24.84 -0.82
CA LYS A 12 9.16 24.67 0.08
C LYS A 12 10.01 23.45 -0.27
N LEU A 13 9.37 22.35 -0.70
CA LEU A 13 10.06 21.14 -1.14
C LEU A 13 10.77 21.36 -2.49
N THR A 14 10.14 22.09 -3.42
CA THR A 14 10.73 22.52 -4.70
C THR A 14 11.99 23.36 -4.47
N ASP A 15 11.90 24.38 -3.60
CA ASP A 15 13.00 25.31 -3.31
C ASP A 15 14.18 24.59 -2.64
N LEU A 16 13.90 23.71 -1.67
CA LEU A 16 14.93 22.90 -1.02
C LEU A 16 15.63 21.98 -2.02
N TYR A 17 14.87 21.30 -2.89
CA TYR A 17 15.43 20.44 -3.92
C TYR A 17 16.35 21.24 -4.87
N LYS A 18 15.90 22.39 -5.38
CA LYS A 18 16.72 23.25 -6.25
C LYS A 18 18.00 23.70 -5.57
N LYS A 19 17.95 24.09 -4.30
CA LYS A 19 19.15 24.47 -3.51
C LYS A 19 20.15 23.31 -3.38
N VAL A 20 19.67 22.13 -2.99
CA VAL A 20 20.54 20.95 -2.76
C VAL A 20 21.05 20.33 -4.07
N LYS A 21 20.24 20.33 -5.12
CA LYS A 21 20.52 19.69 -6.42
C LYS A 21 20.90 20.69 -7.52
N LYS A 22 21.45 21.86 -7.14
CA LYS A 22 22.06 22.86 -8.05
C LYS A 22 21.14 23.27 -9.20
N ASN A 23 19.92 23.68 -8.87
CA ASN A 23 18.86 24.15 -9.78
C ASN A 23 18.38 23.12 -10.83
N SER A 24 18.62 21.82 -10.64
CA SER A 24 18.02 20.78 -11.48
C SER A 24 16.48 20.71 -11.31
N SER A 25 15.80 20.19 -12.33
CA SER A 25 14.35 19.97 -12.28
C SER A 25 14.01 18.81 -11.34
N PRO A 26 13.09 18.97 -10.38
CA PRO A 26 12.70 17.91 -9.45
C PRO A 26 11.88 16.81 -10.13
N PRO A 27 12.17 15.52 -9.88
CA PRO A 27 11.35 14.42 -10.36
C PRO A 27 10.00 14.38 -9.63
N LEU A 28 8.96 13.86 -10.28
CA LEU A 28 7.62 13.75 -9.68
C LEU A 28 7.60 12.91 -8.38
N SER A 29 8.51 11.96 -8.23
CA SER A 29 8.66 11.14 -7.02
C SER A 29 8.94 11.96 -5.76
N LEU A 30 9.54 13.15 -5.88
CA LEU A 30 9.71 14.09 -4.77
C LEU A 30 8.36 14.48 -4.14
N TYR A 31 7.33 14.63 -4.97
CA TYR A 31 5.99 15.04 -4.55
C TYR A 31 5.04 13.86 -4.36
N GLY A 32 5.53 12.61 -4.34
CA GLY A 32 4.71 11.41 -4.39
C GLY A 32 3.54 11.40 -3.40
N GLN A 33 3.76 11.82 -2.15
CA GLN A 33 2.69 11.90 -1.13
C GLN A 33 1.61 12.95 -1.45
N LEU A 34 2.00 14.10 -2.02
CA LEU A 34 1.06 15.11 -2.48
C LEU A 34 0.28 14.63 -3.71
N LEU A 35 0.96 13.97 -4.65
CA LEU A 35 0.33 13.48 -5.88
C LEU A 35 -0.64 12.31 -5.61
N TRP A 36 -0.33 11.42 -4.66
CA TRP A 36 -1.27 10.39 -4.20
C TRP A 36 -2.52 10.99 -3.56
N ARG A 37 -2.35 12.04 -2.75
CA ARG A 37 -3.47 12.79 -2.19
C ARG A 37 -4.35 13.37 -3.31
N GLU A 38 -3.79 14.17 -4.21
CA GLU A 38 -4.54 14.81 -5.32
C GLU A 38 -5.19 13.78 -6.26
N PHE A 39 -4.55 12.64 -6.51
CA PHE A 39 -5.12 11.54 -7.29
C PHE A 39 -6.45 11.05 -6.70
N PHE A 40 -6.49 10.77 -5.40
CA PHE A 40 -7.71 10.27 -4.77
C PHE A 40 -8.82 11.33 -4.66
N TYR A 41 -8.50 12.59 -4.38
CA TYR A 41 -9.50 13.67 -4.48
C TYR A 41 -10.08 13.78 -5.91
N THR A 42 -9.24 13.71 -6.93
CA THR A 42 -9.67 13.78 -8.34
C THR A 42 -10.54 12.58 -8.72
N ALA A 43 -10.20 11.38 -8.25
CA ALA A 43 -10.98 10.18 -8.52
C ALA A 43 -12.34 10.17 -7.78
N ALA A 44 -12.41 10.78 -6.60
CA ALA A 44 -13.61 10.79 -5.76
C ALA A 44 -14.59 11.94 -6.09
N THR A 45 -14.11 13.08 -6.59
CA THR A 45 -14.87 14.35 -6.66
C THR A 45 -16.22 14.28 -7.40
N ASN A 46 -16.39 13.35 -8.34
CA ASN A 46 -17.61 13.19 -9.14
C ASN A 46 -18.34 11.86 -8.85
N ASN A 47 -17.94 11.12 -7.82
CA ASN A 47 -18.50 9.81 -7.48
C ASN A 47 -19.07 9.83 -6.04
N PRO A 48 -20.38 10.11 -5.85
CA PRO A 48 -21.01 10.15 -4.52
C PRO A 48 -21.16 8.77 -3.85
N ARG A 49 -20.58 7.72 -4.43
CA ARG A 49 -20.52 6.35 -3.88
C ARG A 49 -19.08 5.83 -3.82
N PHE A 50 -18.07 6.70 -3.88
CA PHE A 50 -16.66 6.31 -3.90
C PHE A 50 -16.24 5.49 -2.66
N ASP A 51 -16.94 5.68 -1.55
CA ASP A 51 -16.80 5.04 -0.24
C ASP A 51 -17.62 3.76 -0.06
N LYS A 52 -18.28 3.27 -1.12
CA LYS A 52 -19.11 2.06 -1.10
C LYS A 52 -18.66 1.09 -2.19
N MET A 53 -18.96 -0.19 -1.99
CA MET A 53 -18.82 -1.20 -3.03
C MET A 53 -20.03 -1.19 -3.97
N GLU A 54 -21.23 -1.30 -3.42
CA GLU A 54 -22.44 -1.42 -4.23
C GLU A 54 -22.77 -0.14 -4.99
N GLY A 55 -22.96 -0.27 -6.31
CA GLY A 55 -23.33 0.85 -7.18
C GLY A 55 -22.24 1.91 -7.37
N ASN A 56 -21.00 1.62 -6.96
CA ASN A 56 -19.81 2.41 -7.26
C ASN A 56 -19.20 1.97 -8.60
N PRO A 57 -19.18 2.81 -9.65
CA PRO A 57 -18.85 2.39 -11.02
C PRO A 57 -17.40 1.95 -11.23
N ILE A 58 -16.50 2.25 -10.30
CA ILE A 58 -15.09 1.85 -10.37
C ILE A 58 -14.73 0.69 -9.43
N CYS A 59 -15.66 0.23 -8.59
CA CYS A 59 -15.42 -0.83 -7.61
C CYS A 59 -15.82 -2.20 -8.15
N VAL A 60 -14.91 -3.16 -8.09
CA VAL A 60 -15.22 -4.57 -8.30
C VAL A 60 -16.16 -5.05 -7.21
N GLN A 61 -17.23 -5.74 -7.62
CA GLN A 61 -18.21 -6.34 -6.71
C GLN A 61 -17.67 -7.68 -6.21
N ILE A 62 -17.06 -7.68 -5.02
CA ILE A 62 -16.47 -8.85 -4.39
C ILE A 62 -17.45 -9.39 -3.33
N PRO A 63 -17.79 -10.68 -3.32
CA PRO A 63 -18.63 -11.28 -2.28
C PRO A 63 -17.82 -11.43 -0.98
N TRP A 64 -17.66 -10.33 -0.25
CA TRP A 64 -17.01 -10.31 1.06
C TRP A 64 -17.87 -10.99 2.14
N ASP A 65 -17.21 -11.62 3.10
CA ASP A 65 -17.87 -12.32 4.21
C ASP A 65 -18.33 -11.32 5.28
N LYS A 66 -19.54 -11.54 5.84
CA LYS A 66 -20.05 -10.77 6.98
C LYS A 66 -19.69 -11.48 8.29
N ASN A 67 -18.57 -11.09 8.89
CA ASN A 67 -18.09 -11.67 10.15
C ASN A 67 -17.79 -10.58 11.20
N PRO A 68 -18.79 -10.17 12.00
CA PRO A 68 -18.63 -9.09 12.98
C PRO A 68 -17.67 -9.44 14.13
N GLU A 69 -17.56 -10.72 14.51
CA GLU A 69 -16.61 -11.15 15.55
C GLU A 69 -15.16 -11.02 15.07
N ALA A 70 -14.89 -11.42 13.82
CA ALA A 70 -13.58 -11.26 13.21
C ALA A 70 -13.22 -9.79 12.96
N LEU A 71 -14.19 -8.97 12.55
CA LEU A 71 -14.03 -7.52 12.41
C LEU A 71 -13.66 -6.88 13.76
N ALA A 72 -14.37 -7.21 14.84
CA ALA A 72 -14.09 -6.69 16.18
C ALA A 72 -12.67 -7.08 16.66
N LYS A 73 -12.28 -8.36 16.51
CA LYS A 73 -10.92 -8.82 16.82
C LYS A 73 -9.85 -8.06 16.04
N TRP A 74 -10.08 -7.74 14.77
CA TRP A 74 -9.16 -6.92 13.98
C TRP A 74 -9.12 -5.46 14.46
N ALA A 75 -10.29 -4.82 14.59
CA ALA A 75 -10.40 -3.41 14.97
C ALA A 75 -9.83 -3.11 16.37
N GLU A 76 -9.89 -4.07 17.28
CA GLU A 76 -9.43 -3.94 18.66
C GLU A 76 -7.98 -4.45 18.88
N GLY A 77 -7.31 -4.98 17.86
CA GLY A 77 -5.96 -5.55 18.00
C GLY A 77 -5.94 -6.82 18.86
N ARG A 78 -6.89 -7.74 18.63
CA ARG A 78 -7.05 -9.03 19.32
C ARG A 78 -7.08 -10.22 18.33
N THR A 79 -6.36 -10.11 17.22
CA THR A 79 -6.28 -11.14 16.17
C THR A 79 -5.42 -12.35 16.57
N GLY A 80 -4.54 -12.18 17.57
CA GLY A 80 -3.55 -13.18 17.94
C GLY A 80 -2.30 -13.17 17.06
N PHE A 81 -2.18 -12.21 16.12
CA PHE A 81 -0.98 -11.93 15.33
C PHE A 81 -0.31 -10.65 15.85
N PRO A 82 0.80 -10.74 16.61
CA PRO A 82 1.38 -9.58 17.32
C PRO A 82 1.72 -8.38 16.46
N TRP A 83 2.10 -8.59 15.20
CA TRP A 83 2.35 -7.50 14.25
C TRP A 83 1.09 -6.72 13.91
N ILE A 84 -0.01 -7.42 13.59
CA ILE A 84 -1.31 -6.81 13.27
C ILE A 84 -1.87 -6.12 14.51
N ASP A 85 -1.83 -6.81 15.65
CA ASP A 85 -2.35 -6.30 16.91
C ASP A 85 -1.58 -5.07 17.41
N ALA A 86 -0.24 -5.05 17.27
CA ALA A 86 0.57 -3.88 17.59
C ALA A 86 0.26 -2.67 16.69
N ILE A 87 0.03 -2.89 15.39
CA ILE A 87 -0.36 -1.81 14.47
C ILE A 87 -1.74 -1.24 14.82
N MET A 88 -2.73 -2.10 15.05
CA MET A 88 -4.08 -1.66 15.41
C MET A 88 -4.10 -0.99 16.80
N THR A 89 -3.24 -1.43 17.72
CA THR A 89 -3.01 -0.76 19.01
C THR A 89 -2.36 0.61 18.84
N GLN A 90 -1.31 0.75 18.01
CA GLN A 90 -0.71 2.05 17.71
C GLN A 90 -1.74 3.01 17.10
N LEU A 91 -2.50 2.55 16.10
CA LEU A 91 -3.55 3.36 15.46
C LEU A 91 -4.55 3.91 16.49
N ARG A 92 -5.03 3.05 17.41
CA ARG A 92 -5.99 3.44 18.45
C ARG A 92 -5.40 4.38 19.51
N GLN A 93 -4.10 4.30 19.79
CA GLN A 93 -3.43 5.11 20.82
C GLN A 93 -2.91 6.46 20.29
N GLU A 94 -2.34 6.47 19.09
CA GLU A 94 -1.58 7.61 18.55
C GLU A 94 -2.27 8.25 17.32
N GLY A 95 -3.32 7.62 16.79
CA GLY A 95 -4.09 8.13 15.65
C GLY A 95 -3.34 8.13 14.31
N TRP A 96 -2.14 7.57 14.25
CA TRP A 96 -1.35 7.45 13.03
C TRP A 96 -0.55 6.16 12.98
N ILE A 97 -0.50 5.54 11.80
CA ILE A 97 0.36 4.40 11.49
C ILE A 97 1.00 4.59 10.12
N HIS A 98 2.24 4.08 9.97
CA HIS A 98 3.01 4.16 8.73
C HIS A 98 2.29 3.47 7.56
N HIS A 99 2.47 3.94 6.32
CA HIS A 99 1.76 3.40 5.15
C HIS A 99 1.94 1.89 4.96
N LEU A 100 3.15 1.35 5.20
CA LEU A 100 3.37 -0.10 5.13
C LEU A 100 2.63 -0.89 6.24
N ALA A 101 2.38 -0.26 7.39
CA ALA A 101 1.56 -0.85 8.44
C ALA A 101 0.08 -0.85 8.04
N ARG A 102 -0.41 0.23 7.41
CA ARG A 102 -1.75 0.29 6.78
C ARG A 102 -1.93 -0.84 5.75
N HIS A 103 -0.94 -1.04 4.88
CA HIS A 103 -0.95 -2.13 3.90
C HIS A 103 -1.07 -3.51 4.56
N ALA A 104 -0.33 -3.75 5.65
CA ALA A 104 -0.38 -5.03 6.36
C ALA A 104 -1.77 -5.30 6.96
N VAL A 105 -2.34 -4.35 7.70
CA VAL A 105 -3.65 -4.55 8.36
C VAL A 105 -4.82 -4.55 7.39
N ALA A 106 -4.77 -3.76 6.31
CA ALA A 106 -5.78 -3.77 5.25
C ALA A 106 -5.73 -5.07 4.44
N CYS A 107 -4.53 -5.59 4.15
CA CYS A 107 -4.36 -6.89 3.51
C CYS A 107 -4.95 -8.00 4.40
N PHE A 108 -4.60 -8.02 5.70
CA PHE A 108 -5.11 -9.02 6.64
C PHE A 108 -6.65 -9.02 6.71
N LEU A 109 -7.28 -7.85 6.86
CA LEU A 109 -8.74 -7.74 6.92
C LEU A 109 -9.45 -8.22 5.63
N THR A 110 -8.90 -7.89 4.46
CA THR A 110 -9.57 -8.07 3.17
C THR A 110 -9.08 -9.34 2.45
N ARG A 111 -8.41 -9.21 1.30
CA ARG A 111 -7.98 -10.29 0.41
C ARG A 111 -6.87 -11.21 0.98
N GLY A 112 -6.26 -10.86 2.10
CA GLY A 112 -5.20 -11.63 2.75
C GLY A 112 -5.77 -12.77 3.58
N ASP A 113 -6.48 -12.45 4.66
CA ASP A 113 -6.78 -13.43 5.71
C ASP A 113 -8.28 -13.52 6.03
N LEU A 114 -8.94 -12.41 6.40
CA LEU A 114 -10.30 -12.45 6.98
C LEU A 114 -11.44 -12.36 5.96
N TRP A 115 -11.18 -11.95 4.72
CA TRP A 115 -12.19 -11.81 3.65
C TRP A 115 -13.36 -10.86 3.97
N ILE A 116 -13.14 -9.85 4.82
CA ILE A 116 -14.13 -8.85 5.20
C ILE A 116 -14.08 -7.66 4.24
N SER A 117 -15.20 -6.96 4.04
CA SER A 117 -15.25 -5.80 3.14
C SER A 117 -14.29 -4.70 3.57
N TRP A 118 -13.63 -4.10 2.58
CA TRP A 118 -12.80 -2.92 2.72
C TRP A 118 -13.58 -1.72 3.28
N GLU A 119 -14.91 -1.69 3.09
CA GLU A 119 -15.82 -0.68 3.65
C GLU A 119 -15.82 -0.70 5.19
N GLU A 120 -15.67 -1.87 5.82
CA GLU A 120 -15.62 -1.98 7.28
C GLU A 120 -14.26 -1.51 7.83
N GLY A 121 -13.17 -1.82 7.12
CA GLY A 121 -11.84 -1.30 7.43
C GLY A 121 -11.75 0.22 7.28
N MET A 122 -12.42 0.76 6.25
CA MET A 122 -12.54 2.19 6.00
C MET A 122 -13.19 2.92 7.18
N LYS A 123 -14.31 2.41 7.72
CA LYS A 123 -14.98 2.99 8.90
C LYS A 123 -14.07 3.03 10.13
N VAL A 124 -13.34 1.94 10.41
CA VAL A 124 -12.40 1.90 11.55
C VAL A 124 -11.24 2.87 11.37
N PHE A 125 -10.76 3.06 10.13
CA PHE A 125 -9.77 4.10 9.85
C PHE A 125 -10.37 5.51 9.90
N GLU A 126 -11.62 5.72 9.52
CA GLU A 126 -12.31 7.01 9.65
C GLU A 126 -12.50 7.42 11.13
N GLU A 127 -12.77 6.46 12.02
CA GLU A 127 -12.85 6.68 13.47
C GLU A 127 -11.49 7.03 14.10
N LEU A 128 -10.40 6.36 13.68
CA LEU A 128 -9.13 6.37 14.42
C LEU A 128 -7.99 7.17 13.75
N LEU A 129 -7.99 7.35 12.43
CA LEU A 129 -6.81 7.80 11.69
C LEU A 129 -6.85 9.32 11.42
N LEU A 130 -5.92 10.06 12.03
CA LEU A 130 -5.83 11.53 11.98
C LEU A 130 -5.60 12.11 10.58
N ASP A 131 -5.14 11.31 9.62
CA ASP A 131 -4.95 11.72 8.22
C ASP A 131 -5.93 11.04 7.23
N ALA A 132 -6.97 10.35 7.74
CA ALA A 132 -8.09 9.90 6.92
C ALA A 132 -8.94 11.10 6.46
N ASP A 133 -8.84 11.43 5.18
CA ASP A 133 -9.87 12.15 4.43
C ASP A 133 -10.75 11.13 3.70
N TRP A 134 -12.06 11.38 3.59
CA TRP A 134 -13.01 10.50 2.89
C TRP A 134 -12.50 9.98 1.54
N SER A 135 -11.94 10.87 0.70
CA SER A 135 -11.44 10.49 -0.63
C SER A 135 -10.21 9.59 -0.55
N VAL A 136 -9.25 9.95 0.33
CA VAL A 136 -7.97 9.24 0.46
C VAL A 136 -8.16 7.89 1.16
N ASN A 137 -9.03 7.82 2.17
CA ASN A 137 -9.33 6.62 2.93
C ASN A 137 -10.03 5.59 2.03
N ALA A 138 -11.18 5.94 1.43
CA ALA A 138 -11.91 5.06 0.52
C ALA A 138 -11.05 4.59 -0.67
N GLY A 139 -10.31 5.52 -1.29
CA GLY A 139 -9.43 5.21 -2.41
C GLY A 139 -8.30 4.26 -2.05
N SER A 140 -7.68 4.45 -0.88
CA SER A 140 -6.62 3.56 -0.37
C SER A 140 -7.17 2.17 -0.03
N TRP A 141 -8.36 2.09 0.58
CA TRP A 141 -8.98 0.81 0.90
C TRP A 141 -9.35 0.02 -0.35
N MET A 142 -9.99 0.65 -1.35
CA MET A 142 -10.26 0.03 -2.65
C MET A 142 -8.99 -0.43 -3.37
N TRP A 143 -7.88 0.32 -3.26
CA TRP A 143 -6.59 -0.06 -3.83
C TRP A 143 -6.04 -1.33 -3.16
N LEU A 144 -5.97 -1.34 -1.83
CA LEU A 144 -5.28 -2.38 -1.06
C LEU A 144 -6.04 -3.71 -1.05
N SER A 145 -7.38 -3.66 -1.08
CA SER A 145 -8.25 -4.83 -1.26
C SER A 145 -8.24 -5.41 -2.68
N CYS A 146 -7.62 -4.72 -3.64
CA CYS A 146 -7.78 -4.97 -5.08
C CYS A 146 -9.25 -4.91 -5.53
N SER A 147 -10.00 -3.92 -5.02
CA SER A 147 -11.36 -3.60 -5.50
C SER A 147 -11.37 -2.50 -6.55
N SER A 148 -10.34 -1.65 -6.62
CA SER A 148 -10.12 -0.71 -7.73
C SER A 148 -8.65 -0.33 -7.88
N PHE A 149 -8.30 0.35 -8.98
CA PHE A 149 -6.98 0.87 -9.36
C PHE A 149 -5.81 -0.13 -9.51
N PHE A 150 -5.80 -1.23 -8.75
CA PHE A 150 -4.72 -2.20 -8.68
C PHE A 150 -5.28 -3.63 -8.65
N GLN A 151 -4.72 -4.51 -9.49
CA GLN A 151 -5.28 -5.85 -9.76
C GLN A 151 -4.31 -6.99 -9.43
N GLN A 152 -3.10 -6.71 -8.89
CA GLN A 152 -2.12 -7.74 -8.55
C GLN A 152 -2.37 -8.31 -7.14
N PHE A 153 -3.47 -9.04 -6.99
CA PHE A 153 -3.92 -9.60 -5.70
C PHE A 153 -3.03 -10.73 -5.15
N PHE A 154 -2.07 -11.24 -5.93
CA PHE A 154 -1.22 -12.38 -5.58
C PHE A 154 -0.20 -12.08 -4.46
N HIS A 155 0.18 -10.82 -4.27
CA HIS A 155 1.11 -10.41 -3.21
C HIS A 155 0.34 -10.04 -1.94
N CYS A 156 0.12 -11.02 -1.06
CA CYS A 156 -0.40 -10.81 0.29
C CYS A 156 0.74 -10.59 1.30
N TYR A 157 0.55 -9.71 2.27
CA TYR A 157 1.52 -9.47 3.34
C TYR A 157 1.41 -10.58 4.40
N CYS A 158 2.47 -11.35 4.62
CA CYS A 158 2.49 -12.34 5.71
C CYS A 158 2.49 -11.61 7.08
N PRO A 159 1.49 -11.83 7.95
CA PRO A 159 1.35 -11.12 9.22
C PRO A 159 2.44 -11.47 10.24
N VAL A 160 3.19 -12.56 10.03
CA VAL A 160 4.38 -12.92 10.82
C VAL A 160 5.65 -12.41 10.13
N GLY A 161 5.86 -12.84 8.88
CA GLY A 161 7.12 -12.65 8.17
C GLY A 161 7.39 -11.21 7.74
N PHE A 162 6.35 -10.38 7.54
CA PHE A 162 6.56 -8.97 7.19
C PHE A 162 7.10 -8.18 8.38
N GLY A 163 6.44 -8.26 9.54
CA GLY A 163 6.91 -7.63 10.77
C GLY A 163 8.33 -8.06 11.15
N ARG A 164 8.63 -9.38 11.13
CA ARG A 164 9.96 -9.91 11.44
C ARG A 164 11.08 -9.40 10.52
N ARG A 165 10.76 -9.00 9.27
CA ARG A 165 11.73 -8.36 8.35
C ARG A 165 11.86 -6.85 8.57
N THR A 166 10.84 -6.21 9.13
CA THR A 166 10.83 -4.76 9.42
C THR A 166 11.52 -4.45 10.74
N ASP A 167 11.32 -5.28 11.76
CA ASP A 167 11.92 -5.18 13.09
C ASP A 167 12.27 -6.61 13.58
N PRO A 168 13.51 -7.08 13.38
CA PRO A 168 13.89 -8.44 13.76
C PRO A 168 13.83 -8.73 15.27
N ASN A 169 13.89 -7.71 16.13
CA ASN A 169 13.87 -7.86 17.60
C ASN A 169 12.44 -7.90 18.16
N GLY A 170 11.50 -7.29 17.43
CA GLY A 170 10.11 -7.09 17.84
C GLY A 170 9.95 -5.99 18.89
N ASP A 171 10.85 -5.01 18.93
CA ASP A 171 10.79 -3.91 19.89
C ASP A 171 9.53 -3.04 19.71
N TYR A 172 9.04 -2.92 18.47
CA TYR A 172 7.72 -2.35 18.15
C TYR A 172 6.58 -3.13 18.83
N ILE A 173 6.62 -4.47 18.81
CA ILE A 173 5.63 -5.31 19.51
C ILE A 173 5.75 -5.12 21.03
N ARG A 174 6.97 -5.08 21.59
CA ARG A 174 7.19 -4.87 23.04
C ARG A 174 6.69 -3.51 23.55
N ARG A 175 6.66 -2.51 22.67
CA ARG A 175 6.13 -1.16 22.91
C ARG A 175 4.60 -1.17 22.97
N TYR A 176 3.94 -1.61 21.89
CA TYR A 176 2.47 -1.51 21.77
C TYR A 176 1.72 -2.69 22.41
N LEU A 177 2.34 -3.86 22.56
CA LEU A 177 1.80 -5.02 23.27
C LEU A 177 2.68 -5.41 24.48
N PRO A 178 2.68 -4.63 25.58
CA PRO A 178 3.50 -4.91 26.78
C PRO A 178 3.35 -6.32 27.35
N ILE A 179 2.19 -6.97 27.18
CA ILE A 179 1.94 -8.35 27.63
C ILE A 179 2.87 -9.38 26.96
N LEU A 180 3.38 -9.08 25.76
CA LEU A 180 4.34 -9.93 25.03
C LEU A 180 5.80 -9.58 25.32
N ARG A 181 6.10 -8.60 26.18
CA ARG A 181 7.46 -8.07 26.39
C ARG A 181 8.48 -9.12 26.82
N GLY A 182 8.04 -10.19 27.49
CA GLY A 182 8.90 -11.30 27.93
C GLY A 182 9.28 -12.31 26.84
N PHE A 183 8.66 -12.30 25.65
CA PHE A 183 8.96 -13.30 24.62
C PHE A 183 10.32 -13.04 23.94
N PRO A 184 11.18 -14.06 23.75
CA PRO A 184 12.38 -13.94 22.92
C PRO A 184 12.05 -13.50 21.49
N ALA A 185 12.93 -12.73 20.85
CA ALA A 185 12.74 -12.24 19.47
C ALA A 185 12.41 -13.38 18.45
N LYS A 186 12.92 -14.59 18.68
CA LYS A 186 12.59 -15.80 17.91
C LYS A 186 11.08 -16.08 17.81
N TYR A 187 10.31 -15.74 18.85
CA TYR A 187 8.88 -16.07 18.99
C TYR A 187 7.97 -14.84 19.08
N ILE A 188 8.51 -13.61 19.11
CA ILE A 188 7.72 -12.38 19.35
C ILE A 188 6.66 -12.12 18.26
N TYR A 189 6.88 -12.61 17.03
CA TYR A 189 5.96 -12.51 15.89
C TYR A 189 4.98 -13.68 15.76
N ASP A 190 5.25 -14.79 16.44
CA ASP A 190 4.56 -16.06 16.35
C ASP A 190 4.56 -16.81 17.70
N PRO A 191 4.07 -16.19 18.79
CA PRO A 191 4.25 -16.69 20.15
C PRO A 191 3.51 -17.99 20.45
N TRP A 192 2.54 -18.37 19.62
CA TRP A 192 1.90 -19.69 19.66
C TRP A 192 2.86 -20.85 19.31
N ASN A 193 3.98 -20.57 18.62
CA ASN A 193 5.06 -21.53 18.37
C ASN A 193 6.05 -21.64 19.54
N ALA A 194 5.90 -20.84 20.60
CA ALA A 194 6.78 -20.88 21.76
C ALA A 194 6.43 -22.07 22.67
N PRO A 195 7.40 -22.90 23.09
CA PRO A 195 7.19 -23.95 24.08
C PRO A 195 6.62 -23.40 25.40
N GLU A 196 5.87 -24.21 26.15
CA GLU A 196 5.27 -23.77 27.42
C GLU A 196 6.27 -23.16 28.40
N GLY A 197 7.49 -23.70 28.49
CA GLY A 197 8.54 -23.14 29.36
C GLY A 197 8.91 -21.71 28.99
N VAL A 198 8.91 -21.37 27.69
CA VAL A 198 9.14 -20.01 27.19
C VAL A 198 7.96 -19.10 27.51
N GLN A 199 6.72 -19.59 27.34
CA GLN A 199 5.51 -18.82 27.68
C GLN A 199 5.42 -18.52 29.20
N LYS A 200 5.75 -19.52 30.04
CA LYS A 200 5.82 -19.38 31.50
C LYS A 200 6.92 -18.39 31.91
N ALA A 201 8.11 -18.47 31.33
CA ALA A 201 9.20 -17.52 31.57
C ALA A 201 8.86 -16.09 31.11
N ALA A 202 8.15 -15.95 29.98
CA ALA A 202 7.64 -14.68 29.47
C ALA A 202 6.46 -14.11 30.29
N LYS A 203 5.92 -14.87 31.25
CA LYS A 203 4.71 -14.56 32.05
C LYS A 203 3.46 -14.28 31.22
N CYS A 204 3.35 -14.93 30.05
CA CYS A 204 2.21 -14.78 29.15
C CYS A 204 1.91 -16.10 28.44
N ILE A 205 0.79 -16.73 28.81
CA ILE A 205 0.29 -17.97 28.21
C ILE A 205 -0.66 -17.66 27.06
N ILE A 206 -0.38 -18.22 25.88
CA ILE A 206 -1.13 -17.96 24.65
C ILE A 206 -2.45 -18.73 24.65
N GLY A 207 -3.55 -18.00 24.45
CA GLY A 207 -4.93 -18.43 24.68
C GLY A 207 -5.49 -18.05 26.05
N ILE A 208 -4.69 -17.48 26.96
CA ILE A 208 -5.15 -16.97 28.27
C ILE A 208 -4.84 -15.48 28.40
N ASN A 209 -3.57 -15.09 28.34
CA ASN A 209 -3.13 -13.70 28.53
C ASN A 209 -3.10 -12.90 27.22
N TYR A 210 -2.86 -13.57 26.11
CA TYR A 210 -2.90 -13.02 24.75
C TYR A 210 -3.56 -14.06 23.82
N PRO A 211 -4.45 -13.69 22.89
CA PRO A 211 -5.22 -14.65 22.10
C PRO A 211 -4.36 -15.56 21.23
N LYS A 212 -4.89 -16.76 20.92
CA LYS A 212 -4.38 -17.60 19.83
C LYS A 212 -4.69 -16.94 18.48
N PRO A 213 -3.92 -17.21 17.41
CA PRO A 213 -4.25 -16.77 16.05
C PRO A 213 -5.69 -17.09 15.68
N MET A 214 -6.44 -16.08 15.24
CA MET A 214 -7.85 -16.24 14.86
C MET A 214 -8.05 -17.02 13.55
N VAL A 215 -6.98 -17.21 12.76
CA VAL A 215 -6.96 -17.96 11.49
C VAL A 215 -5.61 -18.66 11.29
N ASN A 216 -5.58 -19.72 10.48
CA ASN A 216 -4.34 -20.23 9.89
C ASN A 216 -4.00 -19.43 8.62
N HIS A 217 -3.01 -18.54 8.70
CA HIS A 217 -2.60 -17.67 7.59
C HIS A 217 -2.29 -18.43 6.30
N ALA A 218 -1.63 -19.60 6.37
CA ALA A 218 -1.23 -20.35 5.18
C ALA A 218 -2.44 -20.94 4.43
N GLU A 219 -3.48 -21.35 5.16
CA GLU A 219 -4.73 -21.85 4.59
C GLU A 219 -5.63 -20.72 4.10
N ALA A 220 -5.81 -19.69 4.94
CA ALA A 220 -6.65 -18.53 4.65
C ALA A 220 -6.16 -17.77 3.40
N SER A 221 -4.88 -17.41 3.36
CA SER A 221 -4.31 -16.68 2.20
C SER A 221 -4.35 -17.51 0.91
N ARG A 222 -4.08 -18.82 0.98
CA ARG A 222 -4.21 -19.72 -0.18
C ARG A 222 -5.65 -19.76 -0.71
N LEU A 223 -6.64 -19.87 0.18
CA LEU A 223 -8.06 -19.85 -0.20
C LEU A 223 -8.46 -18.49 -0.79
N ASN A 224 -8.07 -17.39 -0.15
CA ASN A 224 -8.44 -16.04 -0.56
C ASN A 224 -7.79 -15.62 -1.90
N ILE A 225 -6.56 -16.06 -2.17
CA ILE A 225 -5.91 -15.87 -3.49
C ILE A 225 -6.69 -16.59 -4.60
N GLU A 226 -7.18 -17.81 -4.35
CA GLU A 226 -8.00 -18.55 -5.31
C GLU A 226 -9.40 -17.92 -5.47
N ARG A 227 -10.04 -17.44 -4.38
CA ARG A 227 -11.27 -16.62 -4.46
C ARG A 227 -11.08 -15.39 -5.36
N MET A 228 -10.03 -14.60 -5.15
CA MET A 228 -9.71 -13.43 -5.98
C MET A 228 -9.48 -13.80 -7.45
N LYS A 229 -8.73 -14.87 -7.71
CA LYS A 229 -8.47 -15.37 -9.06
C LYS A 229 -9.76 -15.76 -9.79
N GLN A 230 -10.70 -16.43 -9.11
CA GLN A 230 -12.00 -16.79 -9.69
C GLN A 230 -12.84 -15.55 -10.03
N ILE A 231 -12.88 -14.55 -9.14
CA ILE A 231 -13.56 -13.27 -9.38
C ILE A 231 -12.98 -12.57 -10.62
N TYR A 232 -11.66 -12.42 -10.69
CA TYR A 232 -11.00 -11.78 -11.83
C TYR A 232 -11.11 -12.59 -13.14
N GLN A 233 -11.23 -13.92 -13.07
CA GLN A 233 -11.55 -14.77 -14.22
C GLN A 233 -13.01 -14.64 -14.71
N GLN A 234 -13.96 -14.30 -13.84
CA GLN A 234 -15.33 -14.00 -14.25
C GLN A 234 -15.44 -12.61 -14.87
N LEU A 235 -14.75 -11.62 -14.30
CA LEU A 235 -14.66 -10.26 -14.85
C LEU A 235 -13.96 -10.21 -16.22
N SER A 236 -12.93 -11.06 -16.43
CA SER A 236 -12.24 -11.15 -17.72
C SER A 236 -13.13 -11.70 -18.83
N ARG A 237 -13.95 -12.71 -18.52
CA ARG A 237 -14.95 -13.27 -19.45
C ARG A 237 -16.05 -12.26 -19.79
N TYR A 238 -16.35 -11.34 -18.86
CA TYR A 238 -17.26 -10.21 -19.09
C TYR A 238 -16.64 -9.10 -19.96
N ARG A 239 -15.31 -8.90 -19.90
CA ARG A 239 -14.58 -7.97 -20.77
C ARG A 239 -13.98 -8.70 -21.98
N GLY A 240 -14.83 -9.00 -22.97
CA GLY A 240 -14.34 -9.27 -24.32
C GLY A 240 -13.47 -8.10 -24.82
N LEU A 241 -12.31 -8.41 -25.40
CA LEU A 241 -11.13 -7.56 -25.67
C LEU A 241 -10.10 -7.54 -24.52
N GLY A 242 -8.95 -8.16 -24.79
CA GLY A 242 -7.95 -8.52 -23.79
C GLY A 242 -7.00 -7.39 -23.41
N LEU A 243 -6.76 -7.27 -22.10
CA LEU A 243 -5.53 -6.71 -21.54
C LEU A 243 -5.36 -7.23 -20.11
N LEU A 244 -5.15 -8.54 -20.00
CA LEU A 244 -4.87 -9.21 -18.74
C LEU A 244 -3.55 -9.97 -18.85
N ALA A 245 -2.64 -9.66 -17.93
CA ALA A 245 -1.37 -10.33 -17.83
C ALA A 245 -1.60 -11.85 -17.66
N SER A 246 -0.82 -12.64 -18.39
CA SER A 246 -0.79 -14.09 -18.27
C SER A 246 -0.48 -14.48 -16.84
N VAL A 247 -1.41 -15.20 -16.21
CA VAL A 247 -1.20 -15.82 -14.89
C VAL A 247 -0.13 -16.90 -15.05
N PRO A 248 1.03 -16.84 -14.35
CA PRO A 248 2.00 -17.91 -14.41
C PRO A 248 1.46 -19.15 -13.69
N SER A 249 1.17 -20.20 -14.47
CA SER A 249 0.83 -21.53 -13.93
C SER A 249 2.10 -22.24 -13.49
N ASN A 250 2.47 -22.14 -12.21
CA ASN A 250 3.60 -22.88 -11.67
C ASN A 250 3.16 -24.29 -11.27
N GLY A 251 3.46 -25.28 -12.12
CA GLY A 251 3.21 -26.69 -11.84
C GLY A 251 4.36 -27.33 -11.05
N ASN A 252 4.01 -28.12 -10.04
CA ASN A 252 4.85 -29.02 -9.24
C ASN A 252 6.09 -28.47 -8.50
N GLY A 253 6.08 -28.71 -7.18
CA GLY A 253 7.02 -29.68 -6.63
C GLY A 253 8.43 -29.21 -6.24
N ASN A 254 8.55 -28.83 -4.97
CA ASN A 254 9.76 -28.97 -4.13
C ASN A 254 11.04 -28.26 -4.62
N GLY A 255 11.35 -27.11 -4.01
CA GLY A 255 12.62 -26.41 -4.23
C GLY A 255 12.81 -25.23 -3.30
N ASN A 256 13.83 -25.28 -2.46
CA ASN A 256 14.22 -24.19 -1.56
C ASN A 256 14.71 -22.99 -2.40
N GLY A 257 13.87 -21.96 -2.55
CA GLY A 257 14.03 -20.92 -3.59
C GLY A 257 13.97 -19.50 -3.04
N ASN A 258 15.14 -18.84 -3.01
CA ASN A 258 15.33 -17.48 -2.51
C ASN A 258 14.51 -16.44 -3.29
N GLY A 259 13.36 -16.02 -2.74
CA GLY A 259 12.44 -15.08 -3.37
C GLY A 259 12.94 -13.64 -3.34
N ASN A 260 13.81 -13.27 -4.28
CA ASN A 260 14.26 -11.88 -4.48
C ASN A 260 13.13 -11.03 -5.10
N GLY A 261 12.14 -10.67 -4.30
CA GLY A 261 11.00 -9.87 -4.72
C GLY A 261 11.42 -8.49 -5.17
N SER A 262 11.07 -8.11 -6.41
CA SER A 262 11.34 -6.78 -6.96
C SER A 262 10.55 -5.73 -6.19
N LEU A 263 11.19 -5.15 -5.18
CA LEU A 263 10.67 -4.12 -4.32
C LEU A 263 10.49 -2.83 -5.14
N MET A 264 9.26 -2.30 -5.19
CA MET A 264 9.04 -0.89 -5.53
C MET A 264 9.66 -0.05 -4.41
N ARG A 265 10.96 0.24 -4.56
CA ARG A 265 11.79 0.98 -3.63
C ARG A 265 11.29 2.42 -3.56
N TYR A 266 10.72 2.80 -2.43
CA TYR A 266 10.72 4.22 -2.05
C TYR A 266 12.18 4.65 -1.97
N SER A 267 12.56 5.62 -2.81
CA SER A 267 13.95 6.04 -3.00
C SER A 267 14.49 6.87 -1.84
N SER A 268 14.72 6.24 -0.68
CA SER A 268 15.60 6.78 0.36
C SER A 268 16.99 6.97 -0.26
N SER A 269 17.32 8.23 -0.56
CA SER A 269 18.54 8.64 -1.24
C SER A 269 19.47 9.39 -0.30
N GLU A 270 19.91 8.68 0.75
CA GLU A 270 21.04 9.11 1.56
C GLU A 270 22.35 8.70 0.87
N ASN A 271 22.82 9.56 -0.03
CA ASN A 271 24.23 9.60 -0.41
C ASN A 271 24.89 10.73 0.38
N LEU A 272 25.58 10.38 1.47
CA LEU A 272 26.47 11.31 2.17
C LEU A 272 27.73 11.57 1.31
N PRO A 273 28.24 12.83 1.23
CA PRO A 273 29.46 13.12 0.50
C PRO A 273 30.69 12.63 1.27
N GLY A 274 31.67 12.05 0.55
CA GLY A 274 32.95 11.69 1.15
C GLY A 274 33.73 12.92 1.63
N CYS A 275 34.25 12.85 2.86
CA CYS A 275 35.18 13.84 3.39
C CYS A 275 36.61 13.52 2.94
N VAL A 276 37.39 14.54 2.58
CA VAL A 276 38.78 14.38 2.14
C VAL A 276 39.67 14.16 3.37
N GLY A 277 40.25 12.97 3.49
CA GLY A 277 41.24 12.63 4.51
C GLY A 277 42.64 12.54 3.90
N THR A 278 43.56 13.37 4.39
CA THR A 278 44.96 13.43 3.95
C THR A 278 45.78 12.19 4.30
N SER A 279 46.80 11.93 3.48
CA SER A 279 47.73 10.80 3.56
C SER A 279 48.47 10.64 4.90
N GLY A 280 48.50 9.41 5.42
CA GLY A 280 49.38 8.96 6.50
C GLY A 280 50.45 7.97 6.00
N THR A 281 51.64 8.03 6.60
CA THR A 281 52.91 7.48 6.09
C THR A 281 53.11 5.97 6.29
N GLN A 282 53.95 5.34 5.47
CA GLN A 282 54.42 3.95 5.58
C GLN A 282 55.38 3.70 6.76
N MET A 283 55.29 2.51 7.36
CA MET A 283 56.37 1.54 7.72
C MET A 283 55.67 0.24 8.21
N GLY A 284 56.18 -0.98 8.07
CA GLY A 284 57.40 -1.48 7.41
C GLY A 284 58.10 -2.57 8.24
N THR A 285 58.04 -3.85 7.83
CA THR A 285 58.85 -5.06 8.21
C THR A 285 58.09 -6.31 7.67
N SER A 286 58.58 -7.06 6.67
CA SER A 286 59.48 -8.24 6.73
C SER A 286 58.87 -9.44 7.50
N GLU A 287 58.92 -10.71 7.06
CA GLU A 287 59.84 -11.45 6.15
C GLU A 287 59.05 -12.38 5.19
N GLY A 288 59.54 -12.78 4.01
CA GLY A 288 60.31 -14.02 3.76
C GLY A 288 59.40 -15.23 3.41
N HIS A 289 59.60 -16.05 2.37
CA HIS A 289 60.74 -16.28 1.46
C HIS A 289 60.26 -17.00 0.16
N THR A 290 60.96 -16.80 -0.97
CA THR A 290 61.12 -17.68 -2.18
C THR A 290 59.92 -18.48 -2.77
N GLY A 291 59.66 -18.53 -4.09
CA GLY A 291 60.34 -17.92 -5.25
C GLY A 291 60.46 -18.90 -6.42
N ASN A 292 59.99 -18.52 -7.62
CA ASN A 292 60.67 -18.82 -8.88
C ASN A 292 60.14 -17.97 -10.04
N VAL A 293 61.01 -17.69 -11.01
CA VAL A 293 60.79 -16.75 -12.13
C VAL A 293 60.97 -17.50 -13.45
N GLN A 294 60.08 -17.27 -14.43
CA GLN A 294 60.53 -17.31 -15.83
C GLN A 294 59.66 -16.44 -16.77
N SER A 295 60.38 -15.65 -17.59
CA SER A 295 59.92 -14.92 -18.78
C SER A 295 59.84 -15.94 -19.96
N CYS A 296 59.28 -15.72 -21.17
CA CYS A 296 59.46 -14.59 -22.10
C CYS A 296 58.40 -14.53 -23.24
N THR A 297 58.21 -13.31 -23.78
CA THR A 297 58.06 -12.91 -25.22
C THR A 297 57.01 -13.51 -26.18
N PHE A 298 56.11 -12.62 -26.62
CA PHE A 298 55.89 -12.11 -28.00
C PHE A 298 55.75 -13.03 -29.25
N GLY A 299 54.77 -12.68 -30.10
CA GLY A 299 54.72 -13.00 -31.54
C GLY A 299 53.65 -12.17 -32.28
N GLU A 300 54.04 -11.36 -33.27
CA GLU A 300 53.16 -10.55 -34.13
C GLU A 300 52.78 -11.30 -35.43
N THR A 301 51.60 -11.05 -36.04
CA THR A 301 51.34 -10.29 -37.30
C THR A 301 49.97 -10.77 -37.89
N HIS A 302 49.23 -10.15 -38.83
CA HIS A 302 49.26 -8.84 -39.53
C HIS A 302 47.84 -8.43 -40.05
N LYS A 303 47.73 -7.18 -40.57
CA LYS A 303 46.82 -6.58 -41.60
C LYS A 303 45.59 -7.39 -42.15
N GLY A 304 44.41 -6.80 -42.40
CA GLY A 304 43.92 -5.41 -42.21
C GLY A 304 42.62 -5.07 -43.02
N THR A 305 42.19 -3.79 -42.95
CA THR A 305 41.19 -3.06 -43.81
C THR A 305 39.66 -3.13 -43.53
N SER A 306 39.14 -1.98 -43.06
CA SER A 306 37.85 -1.30 -43.39
C SER A 306 36.47 -1.92 -43.12
N GLY A 307 35.65 -1.18 -42.36
CA GLY A 307 34.19 -1.35 -42.29
C GLY A 307 33.53 -0.54 -41.16
N ILE A 308 33.21 0.74 -41.39
CA ILE A 308 32.42 1.55 -40.43
C ILE A 308 30.94 1.24 -40.62
N HIS A 309 30.24 0.85 -39.55
CA HIS A 309 28.81 1.14 -39.43
C HIS A 309 28.39 1.39 -37.98
N GLN A 310 27.87 2.59 -37.75
CA GLN A 310 27.25 3.02 -36.50
C GLN A 310 25.75 2.77 -36.64
N GLN A 311 25.10 2.17 -35.62
CA GLN A 311 23.65 1.97 -35.63
C GLN A 311 23.07 2.30 -34.25
N GLY A 312 22.15 3.26 -34.22
CA GLY A 312 21.70 3.92 -33.01
C GLY A 312 20.64 3.15 -32.23
N TYR A 313 20.61 3.37 -30.92
CA TYR A 313 19.53 2.92 -30.05
C TYR A 313 18.26 3.74 -30.29
N LEU A 314 17.19 3.07 -30.74
CA LEU A 314 15.87 3.67 -30.95
C LEU A 314 15.13 3.89 -29.62
N GLN A 315 14.58 5.09 -29.46
CA GLN A 315 13.65 5.43 -28.37
C GLN A 315 12.33 4.65 -28.52
N GLY A 316 11.85 4.06 -27.43
CA GLY A 316 10.49 3.52 -27.33
C GLY A 316 9.49 4.60 -26.90
N ASN A 317 8.39 4.74 -27.65
CA ASN A 317 7.47 5.87 -27.58
C ASN A 317 6.73 6.06 -26.24
N SER A 318 6.66 7.32 -25.78
CA SER A 318 5.52 7.80 -25.00
C SER A 318 4.31 8.05 -25.92
N GLY A 319 3.23 7.29 -25.74
CA GLY A 319 1.97 7.53 -26.43
C GLY A 319 1.18 8.68 -25.79
N ILE A 320 1.31 9.89 -26.35
CA ILE A 320 0.40 11.01 -26.06
C ILE A 320 -0.76 10.95 -27.06
N LEU A 321 -1.99 10.80 -26.55
CA LEU A 321 -3.22 10.84 -27.35
C LEU A 321 -3.56 12.28 -27.73
N HIS A 322 -3.27 12.66 -28.98
CA HIS A 322 -3.82 13.87 -29.59
C HIS A 322 -5.24 13.60 -30.11
N TYR A 323 -6.22 14.37 -29.63
CA TYR A 323 -7.52 14.49 -30.27
C TYR A 323 -7.43 15.51 -31.41
N ALA A 324 -7.77 15.11 -32.63
CA ALA A 324 -7.91 15.99 -33.78
C ALA A 324 -9.39 16.26 -34.09
N HIS A 325 -9.74 17.53 -34.26
CA HIS A 325 -11.06 17.92 -34.79
C HIS A 325 -11.15 17.56 -36.28
N GLY A 326 -12.21 16.86 -36.66
CA GLY A 326 -12.56 16.60 -38.06
C GLY A 326 -13.92 17.21 -38.40
N ASP A 327 -13.91 18.39 -39.01
CA ASP A 327 -15.10 19.01 -39.60
C ASP A 327 -15.35 18.40 -40.98
N SER A 328 -16.58 17.98 -41.28
CA SER A 328 -17.02 17.71 -42.66
C SER A 328 -18.54 17.76 -42.78
N LYS A 329 -19.03 18.88 -43.32
CA LYS A 329 -20.43 19.08 -43.70
C LYS A 329 -20.79 18.23 -44.93
N LYS A 330 -21.98 17.64 -44.93
CA LYS A 330 -22.85 17.59 -46.11
C LYS A 330 -24.33 17.58 -45.70
N THR A 331 -25.12 18.33 -46.45
CA THR A 331 -26.49 18.77 -46.14
C THR A 331 -27.55 17.93 -46.84
N HIS A 332 -28.76 17.78 -46.25
CA HIS A 332 -30.03 17.88 -47.01
C HIS A 332 -31.24 18.28 -46.13
N LEU A 333 -31.66 19.54 -46.31
CA LEU A 333 -33.01 20.17 -46.28
C LEU A 333 -34.21 19.61 -45.44
N VAL A 334 -34.78 20.54 -44.64
CA VAL A 334 -36.25 20.85 -44.46
C VAL A 334 -37.10 19.79 -43.71
N GLN A 335 -37.87 20.12 -42.65
CA GLN A 335 -39.00 21.08 -42.63
C GLN A 335 -39.24 21.77 -41.26
N GLN A 336 -40.07 22.83 -41.26
CA GLN A 336 -40.27 23.78 -40.15
C GLN A 336 -41.37 23.40 -39.14
N GLY A 337 -41.22 23.85 -37.89
CA GLY A 337 -42.30 24.03 -36.91
C GLY A 337 -41.91 25.07 -35.85
N ARG A 338 -42.66 26.18 -35.74
CA ARG A 338 -42.43 27.29 -34.79
C ARG A 338 -43.37 27.22 -33.58
N THR A 339 -42.84 27.49 -32.39
CA THR A 339 -43.42 28.28 -31.25
C THR A 339 -42.41 28.18 -30.09
N SER A 340 -41.70 29.21 -29.58
CA SER A 340 -41.99 30.58 -29.09
C SER A 340 -42.31 30.66 -27.59
N LEU A 341 -41.44 31.36 -26.83
CA LEU A 341 -41.59 31.86 -25.44
C LEU A 341 -41.51 30.76 -24.34
N SER A 342 -41.00 31.01 -23.12
CA SER A 342 -40.60 32.27 -22.45
C SER A 342 -39.40 32.07 -21.49
N VAL A 343 -38.86 33.18 -20.95
CA VAL A 343 -37.73 33.22 -19.99
C VAL A 343 -38.22 33.10 -18.55
N GLY A 344 -37.50 32.35 -17.70
CA GLY A 344 -37.73 32.31 -16.26
C GLY A 344 -36.44 31.99 -15.48
N VAL A 345 -35.79 33.01 -14.92
CA VAL A 345 -34.66 32.85 -13.98
C VAL A 345 -35.24 32.54 -12.59
N CYS A 346 -34.71 31.51 -11.91
CA CYS A 346 -35.02 31.31 -10.49
C CYS A 346 -33.80 30.78 -9.71
N THR A 347 -33.38 31.54 -8.71
CA THR A 347 -32.28 31.22 -7.80
C THR A 347 -32.78 30.41 -6.61
N GLY A 348 -32.21 29.22 -6.36
CA GLY A 348 -32.53 28.39 -5.19
C GLY A 348 -31.38 28.30 -4.18
N LYS A 349 -31.52 28.96 -3.02
CA LYS A 349 -30.72 28.69 -1.81
C LYS A 349 -31.50 27.77 -0.87
N ARG A 350 -30.76 27.07 0.02
CA ARG A 350 -31.27 26.12 1.04
C ARG A 350 -32.43 26.68 1.90
N PRO A 351 -33.30 25.79 2.39
CA PRO A 351 -34.00 25.95 3.66
C PRO A 351 -33.56 24.92 4.72
N ASN A 352 -33.35 25.41 5.94
CA ASN A 352 -33.65 24.75 7.23
C ASN A 352 -33.86 25.90 8.22
N PRO A 353 -34.90 25.88 9.08
CA PRO A 353 -34.67 25.37 10.44
C PRO A 353 -35.86 24.59 11.05
N GLU A 354 -35.66 24.22 12.31
CA GLU A 354 -36.45 23.30 13.14
C GLU A 354 -37.76 23.89 13.70
N GLU A 355 -38.73 23.02 14.03
CA GLU A 355 -39.25 22.83 15.40
C GLU A 355 -40.21 21.63 15.47
N GLY A 356 -40.26 20.91 16.60
CA GLY A 356 -41.17 19.76 16.79
C GLY A 356 -40.71 18.73 17.84
N ILE A 357 -40.85 19.06 19.13
CA ILE A 357 -40.45 18.22 20.27
C ILE A 357 -41.46 17.10 20.53
N GLN A 358 -41.00 15.85 20.73
CA GLN A 358 -41.49 14.99 21.84
C GLN A 358 -40.56 13.80 22.14
N SER A 359 -40.47 13.46 23.42
CA SER A 359 -39.44 12.57 24.00
C SER A 359 -40.01 11.29 24.59
N ILE A 360 -39.39 10.13 24.31
CA ILE A 360 -39.39 8.96 25.20
C ILE A 360 -37.99 8.31 25.15
N GLY A 361 -37.39 8.07 26.31
CA GLY A 361 -36.14 7.31 26.43
C GLY A 361 -36.15 6.43 27.69
N PRO A 362 -35.56 5.22 27.66
CA PRO A 362 -35.53 4.33 28.82
C PRO A 362 -34.35 4.64 29.76
N LYS A 363 -34.64 4.77 31.06
CA LYS A 363 -33.63 4.80 32.14
C LYS A 363 -33.29 3.37 32.57
N VAL A 364 -32.00 3.02 32.70
CA VAL A 364 -31.56 1.98 33.63
C VAL A 364 -30.35 2.45 34.46
N GLN A 365 -30.69 2.72 35.71
CA GLN A 365 -29.91 2.75 36.95
C GLN A 365 -28.44 2.28 36.93
N ARG A 366 -27.56 3.12 37.50
CA ARG A 366 -26.19 2.78 37.91
C ARG A 366 -26.21 2.47 39.41
N GLN A 367 -25.89 1.23 39.81
CA GLN A 367 -25.66 0.90 41.22
C GLN A 367 -24.18 1.05 41.56
N SER A 368 -23.89 1.67 42.70
CA SER A 368 -22.59 1.72 43.35
C SER A 368 -22.66 0.92 44.64
N SER A 369 -21.76 -0.06 44.80
CA SER A 369 -21.57 -0.80 46.05
C SER A 369 -20.52 -0.12 46.92
N ASN A 370 -20.64 -0.33 48.24
CA ASN A 370 -19.80 0.23 49.31
C ASN A 370 -18.30 -0.10 49.16
#